data_AF-A0A2A2TH16-F1
#
_entry.id   AF-A0A2A2TH16-F1
#
_cell.length_a   1.000
_cell.length_b   1.000
_cell.length_c   1.000
_cell.angle_alpha   90.00
_cell.angle_beta   90.00
_cell.angle_gamma   90.00
#
_symmetry.space_group_name_H-M   'P 1'
#
loop_
_entity.id
_entity.type
_entity.pdbx_description
1 polymer ?
#
loop_
_entity_poly.entity_id
_entity_poly.type
_entity_poly.pdbx_seq_one_letter_code
_entity_poly.pdbx_strand_id
1 'polypeptide(L)'
;MKLSRLNLGSVIAVAHTEGHLQLLLNRGDELELLEIPAPEAAFEGLRQLNEMVADSSEAIAMLPVNSSMANAIGYDSSDRILQVEFCNGATYQYAGVEPEIWQELHETNSIGRYFNNQIRGNYDSNCIDEDDCYS
;
A
#
# COMPACT_ATOMS: atom_id res chain seq x y z
N MET A 1 23.36 -16.66 -17.27
CA MET A 1 22.71 -15.43 -16.77
C MET A 1 23.28 -15.13 -15.39
N LYS A 2 23.78 -13.92 -15.15
CA LYS A 2 24.37 -13.50 -13.87
C LYS A 2 23.38 -12.56 -13.18
N LEU A 3 22.97 -12.88 -11.98
CA LEU A 3 22.08 -12.03 -11.18
C LEU A 3 22.92 -11.15 -10.26
N SER A 4 22.49 -9.91 -10.06
CA SER A 4 23.11 -8.96 -9.12
C SER A 4 22.02 -8.15 -8.45
N ARG A 5 22.11 -8.01 -7.13
CA ARG A 5 21.17 -7.23 -6.35
C ARG A 5 21.42 -5.75 -6.64
N LEU A 6 20.39 -5.05 -7.10
CA LEU A 6 20.42 -3.60 -7.26
C LEU A 6 19.96 -2.95 -5.94
N ASN A 7 20.62 -1.89 -5.50
CA ASN A 7 20.19 -1.09 -4.35
C ASN A 7 19.53 0.19 -4.89
N LEU A 8 18.24 0.36 -4.61
CA LEU A 8 17.43 1.47 -5.14
C LEU A 8 17.12 2.56 -4.09
N GLY A 9 17.56 2.41 -2.84
CA GLY A 9 17.14 3.29 -1.74
C GLY A 9 17.59 4.75 -1.88
N SER A 10 18.55 5.03 -2.77
CA SER A 10 18.99 6.40 -3.08
C SER A 10 18.41 6.95 -4.37
N VAL A 11 17.64 6.20 -5.15
CA VAL A 11 17.04 6.69 -6.41
C VAL A 11 15.68 7.30 -6.10
N ILE A 12 15.46 8.56 -6.49
CA ILE A 12 14.20 9.29 -6.30
C ILE A 12 13.34 9.24 -7.56
N ALA A 13 13.96 9.45 -8.73
CA ALA A 13 13.24 9.52 -10.00
C ALA A 13 14.09 8.99 -11.15
N VAL A 14 13.40 8.54 -12.20
CA VAL A 14 13.98 8.06 -13.45
C VAL A 14 13.31 8.77 -14.61
N ALA A 15 14.09 9.28 -15.56
CA ALA A 15 13.63 9.86 -16.81
C ALA A 15 14.47 9.34 -17.98
N HIS A 16 14.03 9.59 -19.21
CA HIS A 16 14.79 9.31 -20.43
C HIS A 16 14.72 10.50 -21.38
N THR A 17 15.89 10.99 -21.77
CA THR A 17 16.02 12.12 -22.70
C THR A 17 17.20 11.85 -23.62
N GLU A 18 17.03 12.03 -24.93
CA GLU A 18 18.13 11.98 -25.92
C GLU A 18 19.04 10.73 -25.81
N GLY A 19 18.46 9.55 -25.59
CA GLY A 19 19.23 8.29 -25.51
C GLY A 19 19.99 8.09 -24.19
N HIS A 20 19.68 8.88 -23.17
CA HIS A 20 20.24 8.77 -21.83
C HIS A 20 19.13 8.53 -20.82
N LEU A 21 19.34 7.56 -19.94
CA LEU A 21 18.59 7.40 -18.71
C LEU A 21 19.12 8.41 -17.69
N GLN A 22 18.22 9.22 -17.14
CA GLN A 22 18.50 10.23 -16.12
C GLN A 22 17.99 9.69 -14.77
N LEU A 23 18.89 9.53 -13.80
CA LEU A 23 18.58 9.07 -12.45
C LEU A 23 18.78 10.21 -11.47
N LEU A 24 17.71 10.63 -10.79
CA LEU A 24 17.81 11.60 -9.70
C LEU A 24 18.10 10.85 -8.40
N LEU A 25 19.22 11.13 -7.77
CA LEU A 25 19.70 10.45 -6.57
C LEU A 25 19.65 11.35 -5.35
N ASN A 26 19.32 10.78 -4.19
CA ASN A 26 19.44 11.41 -2.89
C ASN A 26 20.80 11.09 -2.26
N ARG A 27 21.61 12.11 -1.93
CA ARG A 27 22.88 11.97 -1.19
C ARG A 27 22.81 12.46 0.26
N GLY A 28 21.60 12.67 0.78
CA GLY A 28 21.36 13.20 2.11
C GLY A 28 21.14 14.71 2.06
N ASP A 29 22.21 15.47 1.82
CA ASP A 29 22.17 16.93 1.85
C ASP A 29 22.00 17.57 0.45
N GLU A 30 22.09 16.78 -0.61
CA GLU A 30 21.95 17.23 -1.99
C GLU A 30 21.33 16.19 -2.91
N LEU A 31 20.84 16.66 -4.05
CA LEU A 31 20.33 15.84 -5.14
C LEU A 31 21.37 15.77 -6.26
N GLU A 32 21.68 14.56 -6.71
CA GLU A 32 22.62 14.32 -7.80
C GLU A 32 21.88 13.76 -9.00
N LEU A 33 22.10 14.32 -10.19
CA LEU A 33 21.58 13.77 -11.44
C LEU A 33 22.67 12.94 -12.11
N LEU A 34 22.41 11.64 -12.29
CA LEU A 34 23.29 10.73 -13.02
C LEU A 34 22.71 10.45 -14.41
N GLU A 35 23.55 10.58 -15.44
CA GLU A 35 23.20 10.28 -16.83
C GLU A 35 23.90 9.01 -17.29
N ILE A 36 23.13 8.05 -17.79
CA ILE A 36 23.62 6.76 -18.27
C ILE A 36 23.15 6.55 -19.70
N PRO A 37 24.04 6.34 -20.68
CA PRO A 37 23.64 6.02 -22.04
C PRO A 37 22.80 4.73 -22.05
N ALA A 38 21.55 4.83 -22.51
CA ALA A 38 20.63 3.71 -22.50
C ALA A 38 19.55 3.87 -23.57
N PRO A 39 19.14 2.79 -24.24
CA PRO A 39 18.02 2.85 -25.18
C PRO A 39 16.71 3.17 -24.46
N GLU A 40 15.77 3.81 -25.16
CA GLU A 40 14.43 4.14 -24.64
C GLU A 40 13.69 2.92 -24.10
N ALA A 41 13.84 1.76 -24.75
CA ALA A 41 13.28 0.48 -24.30
C ALA A 41 13.67 0.10 -22.86
N ALA A 42 14.84 0.54 -22.37
CA ALA A 42 15.23 0.31 -20.97
C ALA A 42 14.36 1.12 -20.00
N PHE A 43 14.03 2.37 -20.35
CA PHE A 43 13.12 3.21 -19.57
C PHE A 43 11.69 2.68 -19.62
N GLU A 44 11.22 2.25 -20.79
CA GLU A 44 9.91 1.61 -20.93
C GLU A 44 9.79 0.35 -20.06
N GLY A 45 10.82 -0.49 -20.04
CA GLY A 45 10.87 -1.66 -19.16
C GLY A 45 10.79 -1.29 -17.69
N LEU A 46 11.50 -0.24 -17.24
CA LEU A 46 11.41 0.26 -15.86
C LEU A 46 10.01 0.81 -15.54
N ARG A 47 9.34 1.48 -16.48
CA ARG A 47 7.95 1.94 -16.33
C ARG A 47 6.98 0.78 -16.17
N GLN A 48 7.08 -0.24 -17.04
CA GLN A 48 6.25 -1.44 -16.94
C GLN A 48 6.48 -2.17 -15.62
N LEU A 49 7.73 -2.28 -15.17
CA LEU A 49 8.04 -2.85 -13.85
C LEU A 49 7.41 -2.04 -12.72
N ASN A 50 7.48 -0.71 -12.79
CA ASN A 50 6.81 0.15 -11.80
C ASN A 50 5.29 -0.06 -11.82
N GLU A 51 4.66 -0.20 -12.99
CA GLU A 51 3.23 -0.48 -13.10
C GLU A 51 2.88 -1.87 -12.53
N MET A 52 3.68 -2.91 -12.83
CA MET A 52 3.50 -4.25 -12.28
C MET A 52 3.67 -4.32 -10.75
N VAL A 53 4.57 -3.50 -10.19
CA VAL A 53 4.83 -3.45 -8.75
C VAL A 53 3.90 -2.45 -8.05
N ALA A 54 3.39 -1.43 -8.75
CA ALA A 54 2.36 -0.53 -8.22
C ALA A 54 1.01 -1.24 -8.08
N ASP A 55 0.71 -2.22 -8.94
CA ASP A 55 -0.41 -3.16 -8.73
C ASP A 55 -0.17 -4.14 -7.56
N SER A 56 1.05 -4.21 -7.06
CA SER A 56 1.33 -4.72 -5.71
C SER A 56 1.42 -3.56 -4.72
N SER A 57 0.32 -2.81 -4.56
CA SER A 57 -0.04 -2.31 -3.24
C SER A 57 0.05 -3.52 -2.32
N GLU A 58 0.99 -3.55 -1.39
CA GLU A 58 1.18 -4.69 -0.49
C GLU A 58 -0.19 -5.02 0.11
N ALA A 59 -0.72 -6.20 -0.18
CA ALA A 59 -1.98 -6.65 0.40
C ALA A 59 -1.86 -6.47 1.92
N ILE A 60 -2.76 -5.66 2.50
CA ILE A 60 -2.68 -5.33 3.92
C ILE A 60 -2.67 -6.64 4.70
N ALA A 61 -1.63 -6.86 5.50
CA ALA A 61 -1.48 -8.09 6.25
C ALA A 61 -2.64 -8.23 7.25
N MET A 62 -3.50 -9.22 7.02
CA MET A 62 -4.71 -9.45 7.80
C MET A 62 -4.42 -10.34 9.02
N LEU A 63 -4.86 -9.90 10.19
CA LEU A 63 -4.81 -10.64 11.45
C LEU A 63 -6.20 -11.23 11.75
N PRO A 64 -6.31 -12.55 11.94
CA PRO A 64 -7.58 -13.16 12.30
C PRO A 64 -8.00 -12.71 13.70
N VAL A 65 -9.29 -12.47 13.89
CA VAL A 65 -9.84 -11.99 15.16
C VAL A 65 -11.03 -12.85 15.61
N ASN A 66 -11.21 -12.96 16.93
CA ASN A 66 -12.39 -13.60 17.49
C ASN A 66 -13.48 -12.55 17.68
N SER A 67 -14.30 -12.35 16.65
CA SER A 67 -15.43 -11.42 16.67
C SER A 67 -16.61 -12.02 15.92
N SER A 68 -17.83 -11.66 16.34
CA SER A 68 -19.03 -11.96 15.55
C SER A 68 -19.23 -11.00 14.37
N MET A 69 -18.40 -9.95 14.25
CA MET A 69 -18.48 -8.94 13.20
C MET A 69 -17.48 -9.21 12.08
N ALA A 70 -16.23 -9.53 12.44
CA ALA A 70 -15.10 -9.62 11.51
C ALA A 70 -14.36 -10.95 11.68
N ASN A 71 -13.93 -11.52 10.56
CA ASN A 71 -13.03 -12.67 10.50
C ASN A 71 -11.58 -12.22 10.71
N ALA A 72 -11.20 -11.11 10.08
CA ALA A 72 -9.86 -10.56 10.14
C ALA A 72 -9.86 -9.03 10.02
N ILE A 73 -8.82 -8.40 10.57
CA ILE A 73 -8.54 -6.97 10.44
C ILE A 73 -7.07 -6.77 10.10
N GLY A 74 -6.75 -5.76 9.32
CA GLY A 74 -5.38 -5.40 8.96
C GLY A 74 -5.24 -3.89 8.87
N TYR A 75 -4.01 -3.39 9.01
CA TYR A 75 -3.77 -1.95 8.95
C TYR A 75 -2.43 -1.65 8.28
N ASP A 76 -2.47 -0.72 7.33
CA ASP A 76 -1.28 -0.10 6.77
C ASP A 76 -1.08 1.30 7.36
N SER A 77 0.01 1.47 8.11
CA SER A 77 0.37 2.75 8.71
C SER A 77 0.89 3.78 7.72
N SER A 78 1.45 3.35 6.58
CA SER A 78 2.00 4.24 5.56
C SER A 78 0.88 4.99 4.88
N ASP A 79 -0.15 4.27 4.47
CA ASP A 79 -1.31 4.81 3.77
C ASP A 79 -2.50 5.13 4.69
N ARG A 80 -2.41 4.76 5.98
CA ARG A 80 -3.48 4.95 7.01
C ARG A 80 -4.79 4.30 6.59
N ILE A 81 -4.68 3.05 6.13
CA ILE A 81 -5.80 2.26 5.66
C ILE A 81 -6.04 1.12 6.64
N LEU A 82 -7.25 1.09 7.21
CA LEU A 82 -7.76 -0.07 7.94
C LEU A 82 -8.53 -0.96 6.97
N GLN A 83 -8.18 -2.24 6.92
CA GLN A 83 -8.93 -3.26 6.20
C GLN A 83 -9.70 -4.15 7.18
N VAL A 84 -10.96 -4.43 6.87
CA VAL A 84 -11.83 -5.29 7.67
C VAL A 84 -12.48 -6.32 6.76
N GLU A 85 -12.23 -7.59 7.05
CA GLU A 85 -12.95 -8.72 6.47
C GLU A 85 -14.11 -9.09 7.40
N PHE A 86 -15.33 -8.83 6.98
CA PHE A 86 -16.53 -9.11 7.76
C PHE A 86 -16.90 -10.60 7.69
N CYS A 87 -17.59 -11.11 8.72
CA CYS A 87 -18.00 -12.51 8.76
C CYS A 87 -18.97 -12.92 7.63
N ASN A 88 -19.58 -11.96 6.93
CA ASN A 88 -20.41 -12.21 5.75
C ASN A 88 -19.59 -12.35 4.45
N GLY A 89 -18.26 -12.26 4.51
CA GLY A 89 -17.34 -12.39 3.36
C GLY A 89 -16.95 -11.06 2.74
N ALA A 90 -17.69 -9.98 3.00
CA ALA A 90 -17.37 -8.68 2.42
C ALA A 90 -16.10 -8.10 3.06
N THR A 91 -15.22 -7.54 2.23
CA THR A 91 -14.00 -6.87 2.71
C THR A 91 -14.04 -5.40 2.33
N TYR A 92 -13.81 -4.54 3.32
CA TYR A 92 -13.79 -3.08 3.15
C TYR A 92 -12.47 -2.49 3.63
N GLN A 93 -12.06 -1.43 2.95
CA GLN A 93 -10.99 -0.55 3.38
C GLN A 93 -11.56 0.78 3.85
N TYR A 94 -11.06 1.28 4.98
CA TYR A 94 -11.40 2.55 5.59
C TYR A 94 -10.16 3.45 5.54
N ALA A 95 -10.25 4.55 4.81
CA ALA A 95 -9.13 5.46 4.59
C ALA A 95 -9.02 6.52 5.69
N GLY A 96 -7.79 6.95 5.98
CA GLY A 96 -7.51 8.02 6.92
C GLY A 96 -7.65 7.64 8.40
N VAL A 97 -7.73 6.35 8.71
CA VAL A 97 -7.81 5.85 10.09
C VAL A 97 -6.49 6.10 10.79
N GLU A 98 -6.49 6.84 11.90
CA GLU A 98 -5.27 7.14 12.62
C GLU A 98 -4.65 5.89 13.31
N PRO A 99 -3.31 5.82 13.46
CA PRO A 99 -2.65 4.69 14.12
C PRO A 99 -3.16 4.39 15.53
N GLU A 100 -3.57 5.41 16.27
CA GLU A 100 -4.16 5.28 17.60
C GLU A 100 -5.49 4.53 17.55
N ILE A 101 -6.34 4.81 16.55
CA ILE A 101 -7.63 4.13 16.36
C ILE A 101 -7.43 2.67 16.01
N TRP A 102 -6.41 2.36 15.20
CA TRP A 102 -5.99 0.98 14.93
C TRP A 102 -5.55 0.26 16.20
N GLN A 103 -4.67 0.87 17.01
CA GLN A 103 -4.20 0.26 18.25
C GLN A 103 -5.34 -0.06 19.20
N GLU A 104 -6.26 0.89 19.40
CA GLU A 104 -7.45 0.70 20.23
C GLU A 104 -8.39 -0.39 19.68
N LEU A 105 -8.60 -0.44 18.36
CA LEU A 105 -9.39 -1.50 17.70
C LEU A 105 -8.74 -2.88 17.87
N HIS A 106 -7.41 -2.97 17.78
CA HIS A 106 -6.67 -4.22 17.86
C HIS A 106 -6.62 -4.77 19.30
N GLU A 107 -6.54 -3.90 20.31
CA GLU A 107 -6.42 -4.30 21.72
C GLU A 107 -7.77 -4.45 22.46
N THR A 108 -8.87 -3.99 21.85
CA THR A 108 -10.19 -4.02 22.51
C THR A 108 -10.75 -5.43 22.67
N ASN A 109 -11.42 -5.67 23.80
CA ASN A 109 -12.13 -6.92 24.06
C ASN A 109 -13.43 -7.07 23.25
N SER A 110 -13.87 -6.04 22.52
CA SER A 110 -15.10 -6.06 21.74
C SER A 110 -14.97 -5.25 20.44
N ILE A 111 -14.30 -5.87 19.45
CA ILE A 111 -13.99 -5.28 18.14
C ILE A 111 -15.24 -4.67 17.50
N GLY A 112 -16.35 -5.41 17.47
CA GLY A 112 -17.57 -4.93 16.84
C GLY A 112 -18.19 -3.70 17.52
N ARG A 113 -18.14 -3.62 18.85
CA ARG A 113 -18.64 -2.45 19.59
C ARG A 113 -17.76 -1.23 19.32
N TYR A 114 -16.44 -1.40 19.34
CA TYR A 114 -15.51 -0.32 19.05
C TYR A 114 -15.69 0.18 17.61
N PHE A 115 -15.69 -0.74 16.65
CA PHE A 115 -15.90 -0.43 15.23
C PHE A 115 -17.18 0.36 14.98
N ASN A 116 -18.31 -0.06 15.55
CA ASN A 116 -19.60 0.63 15.37
C ASN A 116 -19.62 2.05 15.97
N ASN A 117 -18.82 2.32 17.00
CA ASN A 117 -18.79 3.61 17.68
C ASN A 117 -17.77 4.57 17.07
N GLN A 118 -16.59 4.06 16.70
CA GLN A 118 -15.45 4.89 16.32
C GLN A 118 -15.20 4.92 14.82
N ILE A 119 -15.58 3.86 14.08
CA ILE A 119 -15.16 3.69 12.68
C ILE A 119 -16.35 3.77 11.71
N ARG A 120 -17.43 3.05 12.00
CA ARG A 120 -18.60 3.00 11.11
C ARG A 120 -19.21 4.40 10.91
N GLY A 121 -19.19 4.86 9.66
CA GLY A 121 -19.78 6.16 9.28
C GLY A 121 -18.90 7.37 9.60
N ASN A 122 -17.74 7.17 10.21
CA ASN A 122 -16.78 8.24 10.51
C ASN A 122 -15.64 8.34 9.48
N TYR A 123 -15.39 7.26 8.72
CA TYR A 123 -14.35 7.20 7.69
C TYR A 123 -14.95 6.84 6.33
N ASP A 124 -14.31 7.36 5.28
CA ASP A 124 -14.61 6.96 3.91
C ASP A 124 -14.22 5.50 3.70
N SER A 125 -15.18 4.71 3.23
CA SER A 125 -15.02 3.28 3.06
C SER A 125 -15.22 2.86 1.62
N ASN A 126 -14.32 2.02 1.11
CA ASN A 126 -14.44 1.38 -0.19
C ASN A 126 -14.49 -0.14 -0.03
N CYS A 127 -15.30 -0.80 -0.86
CA CYS A 127 -15.32 -2.24 -0.98
C CYS A 127 -14.17 -2.69 -1.89
N ILE A 128 -13.47 -3.76 -1.52
CA ILE A 128 -12.35 -4.31 -2.31
C ILE A 128 -12.70 -5.58 -3.10
N ASP A 129 -13.83 -6.22 -2.81
CA ASP A 129 -14.36 -7.34 -3.61
C ASP A 129 -15.79 -7.00 -4.09
N GLU A 130 -15.91 -6.53 -5.34
CA GLU A 130 -17.19 -6.07 -5.90
C GLU A 130 -18.28 -7.16 -5.97
N ASP A 131 -17.91 -8.45 -5.98
CA ASP A 131 -18.85 -9.58 -6.04
C ASP A 131 -19.63 -9.81 -4.72
N ASP A 132 -19.11 -9.37 -3.57
CA ASP A 132 -19.70 -9.68 -2.25
C ASP A 132 -20.36 -8.46 -1.54
N CYS A 133 -20.28 -7.26 -2.13
CA CYS A 133 -20.71 -6.03 -1.45
C CYS A 133 -22.19 -5.67 -1.58
N TYR A 134 -22.99 -6.46 -2.33
CA TYR A 134 -24.44 -6.24 -2.52
C TYR A 134 -25.34 -7.42 -2.12
N SER A 135 -24.81 -8.39 -1.37
CA SER A 135 -25.59 -9.53 -0.86
C SER A 135 -26.29 -9.25 0.47
#